data_AF-A0A1Q7KF80-F1
#
_entry.id   AF-A0A1Q7KF80-F1
#
_cell.length_a   1.000
_cell.length_b   1.000
_cell.length_c   1.000
_cell.angle_alpha   90.00
_cell.angle_beta   90.00
_cell.angle_gamma   90.00
#
_symmetry.space_group_name_H-M   'P 1'
#
loop_
_entity.id
_entity.type
_entity.pdbx_description
1 polymer ?
#
loop_
_entity_poly.entity_id
_entity_poly.type
_entity_poly.pdbx_seq_one_letter_code
_entity_poly.pdbx_strand_id
1 'polypeptide(L)'
;MGNSPYNNTSNSPYNQPRNIVPAFPESAITNQQILAALAEGTGGFTIFNTNDILGGLQRIAREQDEYYVMGYVPAESPEGSCHTLKVKLEHGGGMNVRSRSGYCNSRPKDLLAGRPIEKELENRAAATEAGSIQGTMQTPYFFTAANTARVNVALDLPFDSLKFEKEKGKYRSTMNVLGIAYKSDGSIGARFSDTVDLTLEKDELKQFAKTPYHYQNQFEAAPGSYKLTVVFSAGAESFGRFEAPLTIDSYDGKHMSLSGIALSTQMQRVQDVPAGLDAELLEDRKPLVTRGLQFTPSANLRFQKTQEVVLYAEIYEPQQVSENPPAVLFAYRILEGATNKEVMNSGRIDAGPYLQKGNPVIPVALKVPVKDLNPGAYKLVLLAGDAAGNMAPQRMLEFGVQ
;
A
#
# COMPACT_ATOMS: atom_id res chain seq x y z
N MET A 1 -36.74 -17.24 -54.39
CA MET A 1 -37.03 -16.04 -53.57
C MET A 1 -37.31 -16.49 -52.16
N GLY A 2 -36.62 -15.94 -51.16
CA GLY A 2 -36.88 -16.31 -49.76
C GLY A 2 -35.66 -16.10 -48.87
N ASN A 3 -35.61 -14.91 -48.28
CA ASN A 3 -34.65 -14.36 -47.32
C ASN A 3 -34.45 -15.25 -46.08
N SER A 4 -33.25 -15.27 -45.49
CA SER A 4 -33.05 -15.74 -44.11
C SER A 4 -32.05 -14.84 -43.35
N PRO A 5 -32.33 -14.41 -42.10
CA PRO A 5 -31.78 -13.18 -41.52
C PRO A 5 -30.72 -13.41 -40.42
N TYR A 6 -29.84 -12.41 -40.26
CA TYR A 6 -29.15 -11.95 -39.04
C TYR A 6 -28.54 -13.00 -38.07
N ASN A 7 -27.22 -13.18 -38.18
CA ASN A 7 -26.36 -13.72 -37.12
C ASN A 7 -26.28 -12.70 -35.97
N ASN A 8 -26.86 -13.03 -34.81
CA ASN A 8 -26.86 -12.18 -33.62
C ASN A 8 -25.50 -12.25 -32.89
N THR A 9 -24.64 -11.25 -33.09
CA THR A 9 -23.29 -11.16 -32.50
C THR A 9 -23.25 -10.56 -31.08
N SER A 10 -24.35 -10.59 -30.32
CA SER A 10 -24.43 -9.86 -29.03
C SER A 10 -24.01 -10.63 -27.78
N ASN A 11 -23.63 -11.91 -27.86
CA ASN A 11 -23.32 -12.73 -26.69
C ASN A 11 -21.84 -13.13 -26.63
N SER A 12 -21.01 -12.19 -26.17
CA SER A 12 -19.66 -12.52 -25.72
C SER A 12 -19.75 -13.29 -24.39
N PRO A 13 -19.13 -14.48 -24.26
CA PRO A 13 -19.15 -15.26 -23.01
C PRO A 13 -18.48 -14.52 -21.84
N TYR A 14 -17.76 -13.43 -22.10
CA TYR A 14 -17.13 -12.57 -21.09
C TYR A 14 -18.10 -11.59 -20.40
N ASN A 15 -19.36 -11.46 -20.88
CA ASN A 15 -20.36 -10.53 -20.32
C ASN A 15 -21.40 -11.20 -19.39
N GLN A 16 -21.19 -12.45 -18.97
CA GLN A 16 -22.10 -13.17 -18.07
C GLN A 16 -21.55 -13.20 -16.63
N PRO A 17 -22.43 -13.14 -15.60
CA PRO A 17 -22.00 -13.35 -14.22
C PRO A 17 -21.43 -14.76 -14.09
N ARG A 18 -20.22 -14.87 -13.57
CA ARG A 18 -19.48 -16.14 -13.38
C ARG A 18 -19.21 -16.37 -11.90
N ASN A 19 -19.01 -17.62 -11.52
CA ASN A 19 -18.54 -17.94 -10.18
C ASN A 19 -17.20 -17.23 -9.94
N ILE A 20 -17.10 -16.56 -8.79
CA ILE A 20 -15.92 -15.79 -8.37
C ILE A 20 -14.68 -16.71 -8.32
N VAL A 21 -14.90 -17.94 -7.85
CA VAL A 21 -13.94 -19.04 -7.94
C VAL A 21 -14.40 -19.98 -9.06
N PRO A 22 -13.58 -20.22 -10.10
CA PRO A 22 -13.91 -21.21 -11.12
C PRO A 22 -14.06 -22.60 -10.47
N ALA A 23 -15.04 -23.37 -10.92
CA ALA A 23 -15.21 -24.74 -10.44
C ALA A 23 -14.00 -25.58 -10.88
N PHE A 24 -13.21 -26.05 -9.92
CA PHE A 24 -12.09 -26.94 -10.22
C PHE A 24 -12.63 -28.33 -10.59
N PRO A 25 -12.24 -28.90 -11.74
CA PRO A 25 -12.67 -30.25 -12.11
C PRO A 25 -12.09 -31.27 -11.11
N GLU A 26 -12.90 -32.26 -10.73
CA GLU A 26 -12.56 -33.28 -9.72
C GLU A 26 -11.38 -34.19 -10.12
N SER A 27 -10.94 -34.14 -11.38
CA SER A 27 -9.74 -34.84 -11.84
C SER A 27 -8.79 -33.89 -12.57
N ALA A 28 -7.62 -33.68 -11.98
CA ALA A 28 -6.52 -32.92 -12.54
C ALA A 28 -5.88 -33.68 -13.71
N ILE A 29 -6.43 -33.54 -14.92
CA ILE A 29 -5.79 -34.10 -16.13
C ILE A 29 -4.96 -33.05 -16.88
N THR A 30 -4.98 -31.75 -16.54
CA THR A 30 -3.91 -30.85 -17.03
C THR A 30 -3.77 -29.58 -16.20
N ASN A 31 -2.57 -29.33 -15.64
CA ASN A 31 -2.18 -28.05 -15.04
C ASN A 31 -2.53 -26.84 -15.93
N GLN A 32 -2.54 -27.04 -17.26
CA GLN A 32 -2.95 -26.05 -18.25
C GLN A 32 -4.41 -25.58 -18.09
N GLN A 33 -5.35 -26.45 -17.70
CA GLN A 33 -6.75 -26.06 -17.50
C GLN A 33 -6.94 -25.22 -16.23
N ILE A 34 -6.19 -25.53 -15.18
CA ILE A 34 -6.17 -24.73 -13.94
C ILE A 34 -5.56 -23.35 -14.23
N LEU A 35 -4.43 -23.31 -14.95
CA LEU A 35 -3.80 -22.06 -15.37
C LEU A 35 -4.69 -21.26 -16.32
N ALA A 36 -5.46 -21.91 -17.20
CA ALA A 36 -6.47 -21.27 -18.04
C ALA A 36 -7.57 -20.62 -17.20
N ALA A 37 -8.14 -21.36 -16.24
CA ALA A 37 -9.21 -20.86 -15.39
C ALA A 37 -8.75 -19.70 -14.50
N LEU A 38 -7.51 -19.76 -13.98
CA LEU A 38 -6.91 -18.68 -13.20
C LEU A 38 -6.66 -17.45 -14.05
N ALA A 39 -6.04 -17.61 -15.23
CA ALA A 39 -5.83 -16.50 -16.15
C ALA A 39 -7.15 -15.87 -16.59
N GLU A 40 -8.17 -16.66 -16.93
CA GLU A 40 -9.48 -16.11 -17.26
C GLU A 40 -10.14 -15.38 -16.09
N GLY A 41 -9.99 -15.88 -14.86
CA GLY A 41 -10.55 -15.26 -13.65
C GLY A 41 -9.95 -13.89 -13.30
N THR A 42 -8.69 -13.64 -13.71
CA THR A 42 -8.02 -12.34 -13.55
C THR A 42 -8.20 -11.43 -14.75
N GLY A 43 -8.94 -11.87 -15.78
CA GLY A 43 -9.05 -11.15 -17.04
C GLY A 43 -7.82 -11.30 -17.95
N GLY A 44 -6.91 -12.24 -17.66
CA GLY A 44 -5.83 -12.71 -18.53
C GLY A 44 -6.28 -13.77 -19.55
N PHE A 45 -5.39 -14.14 -20.49
CA PHE A 45 -5.62 -15.22 -21.47
C PHE A 45 -4.40 -16.13 -21.48
N THR A 46 -4.59 -17.36 -21.92
CA THR A 46 -3.49 -18.33 -22.01
C THR A 46 -3.10 -18.59 -23.45
N ILE A 47 -1.81 -18.86 -23.64
CA ILE A 47 -1.25 -19.33 -24.90
C ILE A 47 -0.70 -20.73 -24.61
N PHE A 48 -1.42 -21.77 -25.05
CA PHE A 48 -1.01 -23.16 -24.86
C PHE A 48 -0.86 -23.88 -26.19
N ASN A 49 0.07 -24.83 -26.24
CA ASN A 49 0.22 -25.83 -27.31
C ASN A 49 0.18 -25.24 -28.73
N THR A 50 0.74 -24.04 -28.94
CA THR A 50 0.85 -23.41 -30.25
C THR A 50 2.32 -23.34 -30.69
N ASN A 51 2.56 -23.62 -31.97
CA ASN A 51 3.86 -23.38 -32.62
C ASN A 51 3.96 -21.95 -33.18
N ASP A 52 2.89 -21.15 -33.06
CA ASP A 52 2.85 -19.75 -33.47
C ASP A 52 3.16 -18.82 -32.29
N ILE A 53 4.43 -18.81 -31.89
CA ILE A 53 4.94 -17.94 -30.82
C ILE A 53 4.86 -16.47 -31.26
N LEU A 54 5.08 -16.19 -32.55
CA LEU A 54 5.05 -14.84 -33.09
C LEU A 54 3.64 -14.23 -33.02
N GLY A 55 2.60 -14.99 -33.36
CA GLY A 55 1.20 -14.55 -33.21
C GLY A 55 0.80 -14.34 -31.75
N GLY A 56 1.29 -15.18 -30.83
CA GLY A 56 1.14 -14.99 -29.39
C GLY A 56 1.77 -13.69 -28.89
N LEU A 57 3.03 -13.42 -29.28
CA LEU A 57 3.74 -12.18 -28.95
C LEU A 57 3.11 -10.94 -29.59
N GLN A 58 2.63 -11.04 -30.83
CA GLN A 58 1.91 -9.95 -31.48
C GLN A 58 0.59 -9.63 -30.79
N ARG A 59 -0.12 -10.63 -30.24
CA ARG A 59 -1.34 -10.40 -29.46
C ARG A 59 -1.02 -9.67 -28.15
N ILE A 60 0.07 -10.05 -27.48
CA ILE A 60 0.56 -9.35 -26.28
C ILE A 60 0.91 -7.89 -26.63
N ALA A 61 1.66 -7.66 -27.72
CA ALA A 61 2.03 -6.31 -28.15
C ALA A 61 0.81 -5.44 -28.48
N ARG A 62 -0.19 -5.98 -29.19
CA ARG A 62 -1.45 -5.25 -29.47
C ARG A 62 -2.25 -4.93 -28.21
N GLU A 63 -2.19 -5.76 -27.18
CA GLU A 63 -2.83 -5.47 -25.89
C GLU A 63 -2.14 -4.33 -25.13
N GLN A 64 -0.87 -4.02 -25.43
CA GLN A 64 -0.15 -2.89 -24.83
C GLN A 64 -0.39 -1.55 -25.54
N ASP A 65 -0.74 -1.57 -26.83
CA ASP A 65 -0.82 -0.35 -27.65
C ASP A 65 -2.14 0.43 -27.48
N GLU A 66 -3.29 -0.23 -27.32
CA GLU A 66 -4.61 0.44 -27.25
C GLU A 66 -5.61 -0.31 -26.33
N TYR A 67 -5.69 0.08 -25.06
CA TYR A 67 -6.70 -0.44 -24.11
C TYR A 67 -7.32 0.67 -23.25
N TYR A 68 -8.57 0.46 -22.85
CA TYR A 68 -9.28 1.31 -21.90
C TYR A 68 -9.47 0.55 -20.58
N VAL A 69 -9.06 1.16 -19.46
CA VAL A 69 -9.31 0.63 -18.12
C VAL A 69 -10.49 1.37 -17.51
N MET A 70 -11.48 0.62 -17.02
CA MET A 70 -12.60 1.16 -16.26
C MET A 70 -12.48 0.74 -14.80
N GLY A 71 -12.41 1.72 -13.90
CA GLY A 71 -12.47 1.50 -12.47
C GLY A 71 -13.92 1.44 -11.99
N TYR A 72 -14.21 0.53 -11.06
CA TYR A 72 -15.50 0.43 -10.37
C TYR A 72 -15.25 0.50 -8.86
N VAL A 73 -15.90 1.45 -8.20
CA VAL A 73 -15.89 1.56 -6.73
C VAL A 73 -17.21 0.98 -6.21
N PRO A 74 -17.18 -0.14 -5.48
CA PRO A 74 -18.40 -0.75 -4.96
C PRO A 74 -19.03 0.08 -3.83
N ALA A 75 -20.35 -0.09 -3.65
CA ALA A 75 -21.03 0.41 -2.46
C ALA A 75 -20.60 -0.37 -1.21
N GLU A 76 -20.71 0.24 -0.03
CA GLU A 76 -20.45 -0.45 1.23
C GLU A 76 -21.30 -1.73 1.35
N SER A 77 -20.67 -2.81 1.80
CA SER A 77 -21.31 -4.11 2.00
C SER A 77 -20.82 -4.74 3.29
N PRO A 78 -21.59 -5.65 3.92
CA PRO A 78 -21.14 -6.33 5.14
C PRO A 78 -19.83 -7.09 4.94
N GLU A 79 -19.04 -7.20 6.00
CA GLU A 79 -17.82 -8.01 6.02
C GLU A 79 -18.12 -9.49 5.70
N GLY A 80 -17.24 -10.13 4.93
CA GLY A 80 -17.36 -11.49 4.40
C GLY A 80 -18.26 -11.61 3.16
N SER A 81 -18.94 -10.55 2.72
CA SER A 81 -19.83 -10.62 1.55
C SER A 81 -19.03 -10.68 0.25
N CYS A 82 -19.45 -11.55 -0.68
CA CYS A 82 -18.87 -11.68 -2.00
C CYS A 82 -19.87 -11.23 -3.07
N HIS A 83 -19.39 -10.44 -4.03
CA HIS A 83 -20.20 -9.79 -5.07
C HIS A 83 -19.68 -10.18 -6.44
N THR A 84 -20.58 -10.61 -7.32
CA THR A 84 -20.25 -10.92 -8.72
C THR A 84 -20.34 -9.66 -9.56
N LEU A 85 -19.35 -9.41 -10.40
CA LEU A 85 -19.33 -8.27 -11.31
C LEU A 85 -19.92 -8.67 -12.67
N LYS A 86 -20.71 -7.77 -13.27
CA LYS A 86 -21.23 -7.92 -14.63
C LYS A 86 -21.02 -6.62 -15.39
N VAL A 87 -20.23 -6.68 -16.44
CA VAL A 87 -20.01 -5.54 -17.35
C VAL A 87 -20.85 -5.72 -18.60
N LYS A 88 -21.55 -4.66 -19.01
CA LYS A 88 -22.33 -4.61 -20.24
C LYS A 88 -21.89 -3.40 -21.07
N LEU A 89 -21.65 -3.63 -22.35
CA LEU A 89 -21.46 -2.55 -23.33
C LEU A 89 -22.78 -2.28 -24.03
N GLU A 90 -23.15 -1.01 -24.13
CA GLU A 90 -24.38 -0.60 -24.85
C GLU A 90 -24.23 -0.68 -26.37
N HIS A 91 -23.02 -0.46 -26.90
CA HIS A 91 -22.73 -0.45 -28.34
C HIS A 91 -21.58 -1.44 -28.66
N GLY A 92 -21.90 -2.73 -28.70
CA GLY A 92 -20.93 -3.85 -28.74
C GLY A 92 -20.32 -4.22 -30.09
N GLY A 93 -20.22 -3.29 -31.04
CA GLY A 93 -19.61 -3.58 -32.35
C GLY A 93 -18.09 -3.62 -32.30
N GLY A 94 -17.50 -4.77 -31.97
CA GLY A 94 -16.06 -5.02 -32.16
C GLY A 94 -15.14 -4.82 -30.95
N MET A 95 -15.68 -4.54 -29.75
CA MET A 95 -14.89 -4.39 -28.52
C MET A 95 -14.96 -5.67 -27.67
N ASN A 96 -13.80 -6.15 -27.20
CA ASN A 96 -13.69 -7.24 -26.24
C ASN A 96 -13.52 -6.68 -24.83
N VAL A 97 -14.47 -6.94 -23.93
CA VAL A 97 -14.39 -6.52 -22.52
C VAL A 97 -13.86 -7.67 -21.67
N ARG A 98 -12.96 -7.31 -20.76
CA ARG A 98 -12.39 -8.20 -19.76
C ARG A 98 -12.58 -7.55 -18.42
N SER A 99 -13.11 -8.31 -17.47
CA SER A 99 -13.33 -7.84 -16.10
C SER A 99 -13.12 -9.00 -15.15
N ARG A 100 -12.83 -8.67 -13.89
CA ARG A 100 -12.89 -9.66 -12.81
C ARG A 100 -14.29 -10.24 -12.71
N SER A 101 -14.39 -11.49 -12.25
CA SER A 101 -15.67 -12.18 -12.01
C SER A 101 -16.38 -11.64 -10.76
N GLY A 102 -15.65 -11.10 -9.79
CA GLY A 102 -16.21 -10.56 -8.55
C GLY A 102 -15.17 -10.03 -7.57
N TYR A 103 -15.63 -9.62 -6.40
CA TYR A 103 -14.80 -9.23 -5.25
C TYR A 103 -15.45 -9.72 -3.95
N CYS A 104 -14.66 -9.90 -2.90
CA CYS A 104 -15.17 -10.19 -1.56
C CYS A 104 -14.71 -9.09 -0.58
N ASN A 105 -15.61 -8.67 0.31
CA ASN A 105 -15.31 -7.69 1.33
C ASN A 105 -14.82 -8.41 2.61
N SER A 106 -13.59 -8.94 2.61
CA SER A 106 -13.01 -9.61 3.78
C SER A 106 -12.00 -8.71 4.48
N ARG A 107 -12.02 -8.67 5.83
CA ARG A 107 -10.90 -8.11 6.57
C ARG A 107 -9.65 -8.96 6.39
N PRO A 108 -8.45 -8.36 6.47
CA PRO A 108 -7.21 -9.12 6.60
C PRO A 108 -7.36 -10.14 7.73
N LYS A 109 -7.04 -11.40 7.43
CA LYS A 109 -7.12 -12.48 8.41
C LYS A 109 -6.10 -12.23 9.51
N ASP A 110 -6.54 -12.15 10.76
CA ASP A 110 -5.61 -12.17 11.91
C ASP A 110 -4.88 -13.52 11.92
N LEU A 111 -3.61 -13.50 11.54
CA LEU A 111 -2.80 -14.71 11.35
C LEU A 111 -2.47 -15.41 12.67
N LEU A 112 -2.51 -14.67 13.77
CA LEU A 112 -2.17 -15.15 15.11
C LEU A 112 -3.40 -15.53 15.92
N ALA A 113 -4.59 -15.05 15.57
CA ALA A 113 -5.85 -15.32 16.27
C ALA A 113 -6.02 -16.78 16.72
N GLY A 114 -6.13 -16.97 18.03
CA GLY A 114 -6.36 -18.26 18.68
C GLY A 114 -5.11 -19.14 18.83
N ARG A 115 -3.93 -18.68 18.40
CA ARG A 115 -2.66 -19.41 18.58
C ARG A 115 -2.01 -19.04 19.92
N PRO A 116 -1.29 -19.96 20.59
CA PRO A 116 -0.58 -19.64 21.85
C PRO A 116 0.39 -18.45 21.74
N ILE A 117 1.03 -18.29 20.58
CA ILE A 117 1.97 -17.20 20.29
C ILE A 117 1.29 -15.81 20.32
N GLU A 118 0.00 -15.72 20.00
CA GLU A 118 -0.76 -14.47 20.11
C GLU A 118 -0.80 -13.99 21.56
N LYS A 119 -1.20 -14.87 22.47
CA LYS A 119 -1.29 -14.57 23.90
C LYS A 119 0.07 -14.21 24.50
N GLU A 120 1.13 -14.85 24.00
CA GLU A 120 2.49 -14.49 24.39
C GLU A 120 2.85 -13.06 23.96
N LEU A 121 2.57 -12.69 22.70
CA LEU A 121 2.82 -11.34 22.20
C LEU A 121 1.94 -10.30 22.90
N GLU A 122 0.68 -10.62 23.23
CA GLU A 122 -0.20 -9.75 24.01
C GLU A 122 0.37 -9.47 25.41
N ASN A 123 0.89 -10.51 26.09
CA ASN A 123 1.55 -10.35 27.38
C ASN A 123 2.80 -9.46 27.27
N ARG A 124 3.62 -9.66 26.23
CA ARG A 124 4.80 -8.82 25.95
C ARG A 124 4.42 -7.38 25.61
N ALA A 125 3.29 -7.15 24.93
CA ALA A 125 2.80 -5.81 24.61
C ALA A 125 2.34 -5.06 25.87
N ALA A 126 1.66 -5.77 26.77
CA ALA A 126 1.20 -5.24 28.06
C ALA A 126 2.35 -5.04 29.08
N ALA A 127 3.45 -5.79 28.94
CA ALA A 127 4.64 -5.63 29.77
C ALA A 127 5.37 -4.30 29.49
N THR A 128 6.28 -3.91 30.39
CA THR A 128 7.13 -2.72 30.25
C THR A 128 8.53 -3.02 29.74
N GLU A 129 8.91 -4.29 29.63
CA GLU A 129 10.22 -4.73 29.16
C GLU A 129 10.37 -4.47 27.65
N ALA A 130 11.40 -3.72 27.26
CA ALA A 130 11.66 -3.39 25.85
C ALA A 130 12.06 -4.60 24.98
N GLY A 131 12.45 -5.71 25.61
CA GLY A 131 13.04 -6.85 24.92
C GLY A 131 14.51 -6.64 24.53
N SER A 132 15.11 -7.66 23.93
CA SER A 132 16.52 -7.67 23.52
C SER A 132 16.76 -7.07 22.15
N ILE A 133 15.72 -6.97 21.31
CA ILE A 133 15.85 -6.47 19.95
C ILE A 133 15.53 -4.97 19.92
N GLN A 134 16.49 -4.19 19.44
CA GLN A 134 16.37 -2.75 19.22
C GLN A 134 16.18 -2.45 17.73
N GLY A 135 15.62 -1.30 17.39
CA GLY A 135 15.31 -0.93 16.01
C GLY A 135 14.75 0.49 15.91
N THR A 136 14.21 0.84 14.75
CA THR A 136 13.53 2.14 14.53
C THR A 136 12.19 1.92 13.86
N MET A 137 11.19 2.71 14.23
CA MET A 137 9.82 2.57 13.73
C MET A 137 9.26 3.92 13.29
N GLN A 138 8.52 3.94 12.19
CA GLN A 138 7.71 5.08 11.73
C GLN A 138 6.30 4.63 11.35
N THR A 139 5.32 5.49 11.61
CA THR A 139 3.89 5.15 11.45
C THR A 139 3.09 6.23 10.72
N PRO A 140 3.45 6.60 9.47
CA PRO A 140 2.65 7.56 8.71
C PRO A 140 1.25 7.00 8.42
N TYR A 141 0.23 7.85 8.49
CA TYR A 141 -1.16 7.47 8.22
C TYR A 141 -1.71 8.17 6.98
N PHE A 142 -2.70 7.54 6.34
CA PHE A 142 -3.37 8.02 5.13
C PHE A 142 -4.87 7.75 5.26
N PHE A 143 -5.73 8.74 5.01
CA PHE A 143 -7.17 8.54 5.03
C PHE A 143 -7.61 7.62 3.89
N THR A 144 -8.42 6.62 4.22
CA THR A 144 -9.05 5.72 3.24
C THR A 144 -10.53 6.07 3.04
N ALA A 145 -11.15 6.63 4.07
CA ALA A 145 -12.51 7.17 4.04
C ALA A 145 -12.68 8.27 5.11
N ALA A 146 -13.86 8.88 5.16
CA ALA A 146 -14.20 9.77 6.26
C ALA A 146 -14.06 9.02 7.60
N ASN A 147 -13.31 9.61 8.53
CA ASN A 147 -12.99 9.07 9.85
C ASN A 147 -12.42 7.64 9.83
N THR A 148 -11.69 7.27 8.78
CA THR A 148 -10.92 6.02 8.73
C THR A 148 -9.56 6.29 8.10
N ALA A 149 -8.50 5.92 8.79
CA ALA A 149 -7.14 6.04 8.31
C ALA A 149 -6.45 4.68 8.28
N ARG A 150 -5.73 4.44 7.21
CA ARG A 150 -4.74 3.38 7.12
C ARG A 150 -3.40 3.89 7.65
N VAL A 151 -2.89 3.22 8.67
CA VAL A 151 -1.58 3.47 9.26
C VAL A 151 -0.58 2.51 8.61
N ASN A 152 0.44 3.05 7.96
CA ASN A 152 1.57 2.26 7.49
C ASN A 152 2.57 2.11 8.63
N VAL A 153 3.02 0.90 8.92
CA VAL A 153 4.08 0.61 9.88
C VAL A 153 5.35 0.29 9.09
N ALA A 154 6.41 1.05 9.30
CA ALA A 154 7.74 0.78 8.78
C ALA A 154 8.70 0.57 9.95
N LEU A 155 9.40 -0.56 9.97
CA LEU A 155 10.29 -0.97 11.06
C LEU A 155 11.62 -1.48 10.48
N ASP A 156 12.74 -0.95 10.97
CA ASP A 156 14.07 -1.49 10.65
C ASP A 156 14.58 -2.28 11.85
N LEU A 157 14.89 -3.55 11.59
CA LEU A 157 15.45 -4.48 12.56
C LEU A 157 16.89 -4.84 12.20
N PRO A 158 17.83 -4.83 13.15
CA PRO A 158 19.17 -5.38 12.96
C PRO A 158 19.10 -6.83 12.49
N PHE A 159 19.98 -7.24 11.57
CA PHE A 159 19.96 -8.61 11.04
C PHE A 159 20.08 -9.69 12.14
N ASP A 160 20.90 -9.43 13.16
CA ASP A 160 21.13 -10.32 14.31
C ASP A 160 19.89 -10.48 15.21
N SER A 161 18.83 -9.72 14.97
CA SER A 161 17.54 -9.93 15.61
C SER A 161 16.80 -11.15 15.09
N LEU A 162 17.12 -11.63 13.88
CA LEU A 162 16.46 -12.74 13.22
C LEU A 162 17.29 -14.02 13.36
N LYS A 163 16.69 -15.07 13.92
CA LYS A 163 17.33 -16.38 14.04
C LYS A 163 17.02 -17.22 12.80
N PHE A 164 18.06 -17.57 12.07
CA PHE A 164 17.97 -18.45 10.90
C PHE A 164 18.45 -19.85 11.24
N GLU A 165 17.56 -20.83 11.05
CA GLU A 165 17.87 -22.25 11.21
C GLU A 165 18.08 -22.91 9.86
N LYS A 166 19.06 -23.80 9.77
CA LYS A 166 19.33 -24.52 8.53
C LYS A 166 18.40 -25.73 8.41
N GLU A 167 17.49 -25.69 7.45
CA GLU A 167 16.54 -26.77 7.16
C GLU A 167 16.65 -27.19 5.70
N LYS A 168 16.95 -28.47 5.44
CA LYS A 168 17.02 -29.06 4.07
C LYS A 168 17.89 -28.26 3.09
N GLY A 169 18.98 -27.67 3.58
CA GLY A 169 19.93 -26.89 2.75
C GLY A 169 19.62 -25.40 2.64
N LYS A 170 18.42 -24.96 3.02
CA LYS A 170 18.01 -23.55 3.08
C LYS A 170 18.07 -23.03 4.52
N TYR A 171 18.05 -21.72 4.67
CA TYR A 171 18.00 -21.02 5.94
C TYR A 171 16.60 -20.45 6.14
N ARG A 172 15.94 -20.84 7.23
CA ARG A 172 14.58 -20.42 7.55
C ARG A 172 14.52 -19.60 8.82
N SER A 173 13.70 -18.56 8.82
CA SER A 173 13.36 -17.77 9.99
C SER A 173 11.88 -17.44 9.96
N THR A 174 11.22 -17.54 11.10
CA THR A 174 9.83 -17.11 11.26
C THR A 174 9.81 -16.02 12.32
N MET A 175 9.19 -14.88 11.98
CA MET A 175 8.96 -13.77 12.89
C MET A 175 7.47 -13.53 13.04
N ASN A 176 6.97 -13.52 14.27
CA ASN A 176 5.57 -13.16 14.56
C ASN A 176 5.52 -11.72 15.05
N VAL A 177 4.55 -10.95 14.57
CA VAL A 177 4.38 -9.53 14.89
C VAL A 177 2.97 -9.30 15.41
N LEU A 178 2.85 -8.45 16.42
CA LEU A 178 1.58 -7.95 16.96
C LEU A 178 1.71 -6.46 17.21
N GLY A 179 0.82 -5.66 16.62
CA GLY A 179 0.68 -4.25 16.92
C GLY A 179 -0.66 -3.96 17.59
N ILE A 180 -0.64 -3.17 18.66
CA ILE A 180 -1.85 -2.74 19.38
C ILE A 180 -1.80 -1.23 19.57
N ALA A 181 -2.82 -0.53 19.06
CA ALA A 181 -3.03 0.89 19.29
C ALA A 181 -3.95 1.08 20.50
N TYR A 182 -3.36 1.38 21.65
CA TYR A 182 -4.09 1.63 22.89
C TYR A 182 -4.60 3.07 22.93
N LYS A 183 -5.87 3.26 23.29
CA LYS A 183 -6.43 4.57 23.64
C LYS A 183 -5.91 5.01 25.02
N SER A 184 -6.15 6.27 25.36
CA SER A 184 -5.75 6.84 26.67
C SER A 184 -6.37 6.13 27.88
N ASP A 185 -7.53 5.49 27.71
CA ASP A 185 -8.20 4.68 28.74
C ASP A 185 -7.70 3.23 28.82
N GLY A 186 -6.70 2.87 28.01
CA GLY A 186 -6.14 1.52 27.94
C GLY A 186 -6.94 0.55 27.06
N SER A 187 -8.08 0.95 26.51
CA SER A 187 -8.83 0.12 25.57
C SER A 187 -8.13 0.02 24.21
N ILE A 188 -8.37 -1.06 23.49
CA ILE A 188 -7.80 -1.29 22.15
C ILE A 188 -8.62 -0.50 21.12
N GLY A 189 -7.97 0.41 20.41
CA GLY A 189 -8.57 1.15 19.29
C GLY A 189 -8.42 0.43 17.96
N ALA A 190 -7.28 -0.20 17.74
CA ALA A 190 -6.97 -1.02 16.58
C ALA A 190 -5.86 -2.01 16.93
N ARG A 191 -5.79 -3.11 16.17
CA ARG A 191 -4.69 -4.09 16.27
C ARG A 191 -4.43 -4.71 14.91
N PHE A 192 -3.22 -5.23 14.73
CA PHE A 192 -2.86 -6.08 13.60
C PHE A 192 -1.91 -7.17 14.07
N SER A 193 -1.87 -8.27 13.34
CA SER A 193 -0.91 -9.35 13.58
C SER A 193 -0.32 -9.82 12.25
N ASP A 194 0.87 -10.40 12.31
CA ASP A 194 1.54 -10.94 11.13
C ASP A 194 2.43 -12.13 11.50
N THR A 195 2.66 -13.00 10.52
CA THR A 195 3.69 -14.05 10.57
C THR A 195 4.52 -13.94 9.29
N VAL A 196 5.76 -13.51 9.45
CA VAL A 196 6.74 -13.38 8.38
C VAL A 196 7.59 -14.64 8.32
N ASP A 197 7.49 -15.38 7.22
CA ASP A 197 8.34 -16.54 6.94
C ASP A 197 9.42 -16.20 5.91
N LEU A 198 10.68 -16.23 6.33
CA LEU A 198 11.85 -16.01 5.48
C LEU A 198 12.49 -17.35 5.16
N THR A 199 12.67 -17.65 3.87
CA THR A 199 13.45 -18.80 3.40
C THR A 199 14.51 -18.32 2.43
N LEU A 200 15.77 -18.41 2.82
CA LEU A 200 16.91 -17.90 2.07
C LEU A 200 17.92 -19.01 1.74
N GLU A 201 18.51 -18.94 0.56
CA GLU A 201 19.71 -19.70 0.21
C GLU A 201 20.96 -19.11 0.90
N LYS A 202 22.06 -19.85 0.88
CA LYS A 202 23.31 -19.43 1.56
C LYS A 202 23.82 -18.06 1.10
N ASP A 203 23.78 -17.78 -0.20
CA ASP A 203 24.29 -16.51 -0.74
C ASP A 203 23.29 -15.36 -0.56
N GLU A 204 21.99 -15.65 -0.56
CA GLU A 204 20.95 -14.69 -0.20
C GLU A 204 21.08 -14.28 1.27
N LEU A 205 21.33 -15.22 2.19
CA LEU A 205 21.58 -14.93 3.60
C LEU A 205 22.76 -13.98 3.79
N LYS A 206 23.86 -14.16 3.05
CA LYS A 206 25.02 -13.25 3.11
C LYS A 206 24.68 -11.84 2.64
N GLN A 207 23.81 -11.71 1.64
CA GLN A 207 23.38 -10.41 1.15
C GLN A 207 22.40 -9.75 2.13
N PHE A 208 21.48 -10.55 2.66
CA PHE A 208 20.49 -10.13 3.66
C PHE A 208 21.17 -9.61 4.94
N ALA A 209 22.29 -10.21 5.35
CA ALA A 209 23.06 -9.77 6.52
C ALA A 209 23.77 -8.40 6.39
N LYS A 210 23.77 -7.77 5.21
CA LYS A 210 24.49 -6.49 4.97
C LYS A 210 23.69 -5.26 5.36
N THR A 211 22.37 -5.37 5.46
CA THR A 211 21.46 -4.27 5.74
C THR A 211 20.45 -4.67 6.80
N PRO A 212 19.91 -3.73 7.59
CA PRO A 212 18.77 -4.01 8.45
C PRO A 212 17.61 -4.63 7.66
N TYR A 213 16.85 -5.51 8.30
CA TYR A 213 15.62 -6.04 7.76
C TYR A 213 14.52 -4.98 7.87
N HIS A 214 14.01 -4.55 6.72
CA HIS A 214 12.93 -3.57 6.63
C HIS A 214 11.58 -4.29 6.58
N TYR A 215 10.84 -4.23 7.69
CA TYR A 215 9.50 -4.78 7.80
C TYR A 215 8.43 -3.69 7.54
N GLN A 216 7.39 -4.07 6.80
CA GLN A 216 6.26 -3.20 6.48
C GLN A 216 4.93 -3.89 6.75
N ASN A 217 4.00 -3.18 7.38
CA ASN A 217 2.61 -3.62 7.52
C ASN A 217 1.66 -2.41 7.41
N GLN A 218 0.37 -2.66 7.27
CA GLN A 218 -0.69 -1.65 7.23
C GLN A 218 -1.88 -2.11 8.05
N PHE A 219 -2.50 -1.20 8.79
CA PHE A 219 -3.74 -1.48 9.52
C PHE A 219 -4.65 -0.26 9.53
N GLU A 220 -5.95 -0.47 9.67
CA GLU A 220 -6.91 0.62 9.76
C GLU A 220 -7.18 1.02 11.21
N ALA A 221 -7.33 2.32 11.44
CA ALA A 221 -7.69 2.91 12.71
C ALA A 221 -8.61 4.13 12.50
N ALA A 222 -9.50 4.36 13.46
CA ALA A 222 -10.28 5.57 13.52
C ALA A 222 -9.40 6.77 13.95
N PRO A 223 -9.86 8.01 13.72
CA PRO A 223 -9.28 9.20 14.32
C PRO A 223 -9.21 9.12 15.84
N GLY A 224 -8.11 9.61 16.41
CA GLY A 224 -7.87 9.60 17.84
C GLY A 224 -6.38 9.65 18.19
N SER A 225 -6.13 9.71 19.49
CA SER A 225 -4.79 9.64 20.07
C SER A 225 -4.56 8.27 20.66
N TYR A 226 -3.48 7.62 20.23
CA TYR A 226 -3.12 6.27 20.60
C TYR A 226 -1.68 6.20 21.07
N LYS A 227 -1.41 5.23 21.95
CA LYS A 227 -0.09 4.67 22.14
C LYS A 227 -0.02 3.39 21.32
N LEU A 228 0.72 3.40 20.22
CA LEU A 228 0.97 2.19 19.45
C LEU A 228 2.11 1.41 20.10
N THR A 229 1.84 0.15 20.44
CA THR A 229 2.85 -0.81 20.88
C THR A 229 2.97 -1.91 19.84
N VAL A 230 4.15 -2.07 19.25
CA VAL A 230 4.47 -3.15 18.31
C VAL A 230 5.45 -4.10 18.96
N VAL A 231 5.09 -5.37 19.03
CA VAL A 231 5.93 -6.44 19.55
C VAL A 231 6.20 -7.43 18.44
N PHE A 232 7.42 -7.95 18.38
CA PHE A 232 7.71 -9.10 17.56
C PHE A 232 8.52 -10.13 18.32
N SER A 233 8.37 -11.38 17.92
CA SER A 233 9.11 -12.53 18.42
C SER A 233 9.81 -13.21 17.24
N ALA A 234 11.14 -13.37 17.37
CA ALA A 234 12.01 -14.03 16.40
C ALA A 234 12.66 -15.26 17.06
N GLY A 235 11.80 -16.16 17.57
CA GLY A 235 12.15 -17.34 18.38
C GLY A 235 11.78 -17.18 19.86
N ALA A 236 11.88 -18.26 20.64
CA ALA A 236 11.26 -18.36 21.98
C ALA A 236 11.66 -17.26 22.99
N GLU A 237 12.90 -16.77 22.97
CA GLU A 237 13.41 -15.83 23.98
C GLU A 237 13.73 -14.43 23.43
N SER A 238 13.79 -14.27 22.11
CA SER A 238 14.22 -13.03 21.47
C SER A 238 13.02 -12.25 20.96
N PHE A 239 12.74 -11.12 21.61
CA PHE A 239 11.65 -10.22 21.24
C PHE A 239 12.12 -8.77 21.26
N GLY A 240 11.39 -7.94 20.54
CA GLY A 240 11.49 -6.48 20.64
C GLY A 240 10.12 -5.87 20.87
N ARG A 241 10.10 -4.74 21.58
CA ARG A 241 8.91 -3.96 21.90
C ARG A 241 9.15 -2.49 21.59
N PHE A 242 8.32 -1.95 20.70
CA PHE A 242 8.43 -0.60 20.17
C PHE A 242 7.18 0.17 20.55
N GLU A 243 7.36 1.36 21.11
CA GLU A 243 6.26 2.27 21.40
C GLU A 243 6.42 3.56 20.60
N ALA A 244 5.31 4.02 20.02
CA ALA A 244 5.23 5.34 19.40
C ALA A 244 3.88 5.99 19.71
N PRO A 245 3.84 7.31 19.96
CA PRO A 245 2.59 8.05 19.91
C PRO A 245 2.03 8.02 18.48
N LEU A 246 0.73 7.78 18.35
CA LEU A 246 0.03 7.79 17.09
C LEU A 246 -1.21 8.68 17.23
N THR A 247 -1.17 9.86 16.61
CA THR A 247 -2.30 10.78 16.56
C THR A 247 -2.84 10.82 15.14
N ILE A 248 -4.10 10.43 14.97
CA ILE A 248 -4.80 10.43 13.70
C ILE A 248 -5.88 11.51 13.78
N ASP A 249 -5.76 12.52 12.93
CA ASP A 249 -6.73 13.62 12.88
C ASP A 249 -8.07 13.14 12.33
N SER A 250 -9.15 13.87 12.62
CA SER A 250 -10.43 13.64 11.97
C SER A 250 -10.39 14.08 10.50
N TYR A 251 -11.17 13.38 9.67
CA TYR A 251 -11.36 13.72 8.28
C TYR A 251 -12.81 13.45 7.91
N ASP A 252 -13.51 14.45 7.39
CA ASP A 252 -14.95 14.37 7.13
C ASP A 252 -15.31 14.14 5.66
N GLY A 253 -14.31 14.05 4.78
CA GLY A 253 -14.53 13.92 3.33
C GLY A 253 -15.03 15.19 2.64
N LYS A 254 -15.18 16.31 3.37
CA LYS A 254 -15.81 17.54 2.89
C LYS A 254 -14.86 18.73 2.87
N HIS A 255 -13.90 18.76 3.79
CA HIS A 255 -12.87 19.79 3.85
C HIS A 255 -11.53 19.26 3.37
N MET A 256 -10.72 20.16 2.81
CA MET A 256 -9.36 19.84 2.41
C MET A 256 -8.56 19.31 3.61
N SER A 257 -7.79 18.25 3.40
CA SER A 257 -6.95 17.66 4.44
C SER A 257 -5.63 17.12 3.88
N LEU A 258 -4.72 16.75 4.77
CA LEU A 258 -3.43 16.12 4.46
C LEU A 258 -3.28 14.81 5.22
N SER A 259 -2.63 13.83 4.60
CA SER A 259 -2.16 12.62 5.28
C SER A 259 -1.00 12.92 6.23
N GLY A 260 -0.52 11.92 6.96
CA GLY A 260 0.84 11.95 7.50
C GLY A 260 1.89 12.10 6.40
N ILE A 261 3.10 12.54 6.77
CA ILE A 261 4.25 12.63 5.86
C ILE A 261 5.05 11.33 5.97
N ALA A 262 5.30 10.68 4.84
CA ALA A 262 6.25 9.57 4.75
C ALA A 262 7.55 10.06 4.09
N LEU A 263 8.69 9.94 4.78
CA LEU A 263 10.00 10.17 4.15
C LEU A 263 10.55 8.84 3.64
N SER A 264 11.05 8.83 2.41
CA SER A 264 11.57 7.63 1.75
C SER A 264 12.96 7.88 1.18
N THR A 265 13.81 6.87 1.31
CA THR A 265 15.10 6.74 0.58
C THR A 265 15.08 5.60 -0.42
N GLN A 266 13.96 4.86 -0.50
CA GLN A 266 13.77 3.68 -1.33
C GLN A 266 12.64 3.96 -2.32
N MET A 267 13.02 4.16 -3.59
CA MET A 267 12.12 4.49 -4.68
C MET A 267 12.26 3.45 -5.78
N GLN A 268 11.14 2.92 -6.24
CA GLN A 268 11.12 1.93 -7.31
C GLN A 268 10.20 2.40 -8.43
N ARG A 269 10.67 2.31 -9.68
CA ARG A 269 9.78 2.52 -10.83
C ARG A 269 8.82 1.35 -10.90
N VAL A 270 7.53 1.66 -10.89
CA VAL A 270 6.48 0.70 -11.19
C VAL A 270 6.36 0.68 -12.72
N GLN A 271 6.97 -0.31 -13.38
CA GLN A 271 6.90 -0.44 -14.85
C GLN A 271 5.45 -0.71 -15.24
N ASP A 272 4.78 0.24 -15.92
CA ASP A 272 3.46 0.17 -16.60
C ASP A 272 2.46 -0.88 -16.09
N VAL A 273 2.36 -1.03 -14.77
CA VAL A 273 1.25 -1.69 -14.09
C VAL A 273 0.27 -0.57 -13.74
N PRO A 274 -1.00 -0.61 -14.18
CA PRO A 274 -1.98 0.42 -13.88
C PRO A 274 -1.97 0.74 -12.38
N ALA A 275 -1.50 1.95 -12.07
CA ALA A 275 -1.15 2.38 -10.73
C ALA A 275 -2.37 2.30 -9.81
N GLY A 276 -2.38 1.29 -8.93
CA GLY A 276 -3.33 1.20 -7.84
C GLY A 276 -3.85 -0.21 -7.58
N LEU A 277 -4.13 -1.01 -8.61
CA LEU A 277 -4.93 -2.23 -8.44
C LEU A 277 -4.13 -3.52 -8.37
N ASP A 278 -3.03 -3.67 -9.10
CA ASP A 278 -2.32 -4.98 -9.15
C ASP A 278 -1.23 -5.13 -8.08
N ALA A 279 -0.64 -4.04 -7.60
CA ALA A 279 0.29 -4.07 -6.47
C ALA A 279 -0.42 -4.35 -5.14
N GLU A 280 -1.66 -3.87 -4.98
CA GLU A 280 -2.51 -4.17 -3.81
C GLU A 280 -2.91 -5.66 -3.77
N LEU A 281 -2.96 -6.34 -4.92
CA LEU A 281 -3.25 -7.78 -5.02
C LEU A 281 -2.06 -8.71 -4.73
N LEU A 282 -0.83 -8.22 -4.89
CA LEU A 282 0.36 -9.05 -4.74
C LEU A 282 0.86 -9.08 -3.28
N GLU A 283 0.59 -8.02 -2.51
CA GLU A 283 1.10 -7.87 -1.15
C GLU A 283 0.04 -7.56 -0.08
N ASP A 284 -1.26 -7.60 -0.43
CA ASP A 284 -2.40 -7.20 0.43
C ASP A 284 -2.20 -5.82 1.11
N ARG A 285 -1.40 -4.95 0.48
CA ARG A 285 -0.98 -3.64 1.01
C ARG A 285 -1.13 -2.60 -0.09
N LYS A 286 -1.72 -1.45 0.24
CA LYS A 286 -1.85 -0.35 -0.73
C LYS A 286 -0.49 0.36 -0.85
N PRO A 287 0.17 0.36 -2.01
CA PRO A 287 1.47 0.98 -2.17
C PRO A 287 1.36 2.52 -2.15
N LEU A 288 2.44 3.21 -1.78
CA LEU A 288 2.53 4.66 -1.90
C LEU A 288 3.09 4.99 -3.27
N VAL A 289 2.21 5.34 -4.22
CA VAL A 289 2.59 5.51 -5.62
C VAL A 289 2.19 6.89 -6.12
N THR A 290 3.12 7.57 -6.78
CA THR A 290 2.80 8.73 -7.60
C THR A 290 3.77 8.86 -8.75
N ARG A 291 3.30 9.37 -9.90
CA ARG A 291 4.13 9.62 -11.09
C ARG A 291 4.96 8.38 -11.53
N GLY A 292 4.41 7.17 -11.39
CA GLY A 292 5.08 5.91 -11.76
C GLY A 292 6.20 5.46 -10.80
N LEU A 293 6.31 6.10 -9.64
CA LEU A 293 7.27 5.74 -8.59
C LEU A 293 6.53 5.25 -7.36
N GLN A 294 6.97 4.11 -6.82
CA GLN A 294 6.59 3.59 -5.52
C GLN A 294 7.60 4.04 -4.47
N PHE A 295 7.09 4.45 -3.31
CA PHE A 295 7.88 4.94 -2.18
C PHE A 295 7.70 4.01 -0.98
N THR A 296 8.81 3.49 -0.47
CA THR A 296 8.81 2.72 0.78
C THR A 296 9.14 3.65 1.95
N PRO A 297 8.25 3.82 2.96
CA PRO A 297 8.53 4.68 4.10
C PRO A 297 9.79 4.25 4.85
N SER A 298 10.66 5.21 5.19
CA SER A 298 11.85 4.94 5.99
C SER A 298 11.44 4.72 7.45
N ALA A 299 11.98 3.69 8.10
CA ALA A 299 11.75 3.46 9.53
C ALA A 299 12.68 4.31 10.42
N ASN A 300 13.77 4.82 9.86
CA ASN A 300 14.69 5.75 10.51
C ASN A 300 14.67 7.11 9.77
N LEU A 301 14.39 8.18 10.51
CA LEU A 301 14.36 9.55 9.99
C LEU A 301 15.65 10.33 10.22
N ARG A 302 16.78 9.63 10.41
CA ARG A 302 18.12 10.24 10.43
C ARG A 302 18.82 9.94 9.12
N PHE A 303 19.02 10.98 8.32
CA PHE A 303 19.55 10.85 6.97
C PHE A 303 20.98 11.35 6.88
N GLN A 304 21.81 10.63 6.14
CA GLN A 304 23.12 11.14 5.72
C GLN A 304 22.93 12.19 4.62
N LYS A 305 23.81 13.20 4.58
CA LYS A 305 23.78 14.24 3.53
C LYS A 305 23.85 13.70 2.09
N THR A 306 24.36 12.48 1.90
CA THR A 306 24.49 11.81 0.60
C THR A 306 23.21 11.11 0.15
N GLN A 307 22.25 10.89 1.05
CA GLN A 307 21.02 10.17 0.72
C GLN A 307 20.05 11.04 -0.07
N GLU A 308 19.38 10.42 -1.04
CA GLU A 308 18.24 11.03 -1.71
C GLU A 308 16.99 10.78 -0.89
N VAL A 309 16.46 11.83 -0.26
CA VAL A 309 15.26 11.78 0.55
C VAL A 309 14.10 12.39 -0.23
N VAL A 310 12.97 11.69 -0.28
CA VAL A 310 11.72 12.19 -0.86
C VAL A 310 10.63 12.13 0.20
N LEU A 311 9.87 13.22 0.31
CA LEU A 311 8.60 13.23 1.04
C LEU A 311 7.51 12.68 0.12
N TYR A 312 6.64 11.84 0.65
CA TYR A 312 5.38 11.42 0.07
C TYR A 312 4.25 11.82 1.02
N ALA A 313 3.16 12.34 0.46
CA ALA A 313 1.93 12.64 1.18
C ALA A 313 0.73 12.58 0.22
N GLU A 314 -0.47 12.47 0.77
CA GLU A 314 -1.73 12.58 0.05
C GLU A 314 -2.44 13.87 0.46
N ILE A 315 -2.84 14.66 -0.54
CA ILE A 315 -3.73 15.81 -0.37
C ILE A 315 -5.14 15.32 -0.67
N TYR A 316 -6.06 15.53 0.27
CA TYR A 316 -7.47 15.20 0.11
C TYR A 316 -8.21 16.50 -0.24
N GLU A 317 -8.61 16.66 -1.50
CA GLU A 317 -9.34 17.84 -1.99
C GLU A 317 -10.68 17.41 -2.59
N PRO A 318 -11.79 17.48 -1.82
CA PRO A 318 -13.11 17.05 -2.27
C PRO A 318 -13.63 17.79 -3.50
N GLN A 319 -13.19 19.02 -3.77
CA GLN A 319 -13.60 19.76 -4.96
C GLN A 319 -12.93 19.27 -6.26
N GLN A 320 -11.91 18.39 -6.18
CA GLN A 320 -11.27 17.82 -7.39
C GLN A 320 -12.20 16.95 -8.23
N VAL A 321 -13.34 16.51 -7.69
CA VAL A 321 -14.36 15.76 -8.44
C VAL A 321 -15.47 16.65 -9.02
N SER A 322 -15.40 17.96 -8.82
CA SER A 322 -16.36 18.91 -9.39
C SER A 322 -16.13 19.14 -10.89
N GLU A 323 -17.10 19.76 -11.57
CA GLU A 323 -17.01 20.06 -13.01
C GLU A 323 -15.83 20.99 -13.35
N ASN A 324 -15.54 21.96 -12.46
CA ASN A 324 -14.46 22.92 -12.61
C ASN A 324 -13.65 22.97 -11.30
N PRO A 325 -12.76 22.00 -11.07
CA PRO A 325 -12.03 21.90 -9.82
C PRO A 325 -11.04 23.07 -9.66
N PRO A 326 -10.88 23.62 -8.45
CA PRO A 326 -9.90 24.67 -8.20
C PRO A 326 -8.49 24.12 -8.35
N ALA A 327 -7.54 24.97 -8.78
CA ALA A 327 -6.13 24.62 -8.81
C ALA A 327 -5.61 24.42 -7.37
N VAL A 328 -4.88 23.33 -7.13
CA VAL A 328 -4.32 22.99 -5.82
C VAL A 328 -2.83 23.31 -5.81
N LEU A 329 -2.40 24.02 -4.78
CA LEU A 329 -1.00 24.33 -4.52
C LEU A 329 -0.57 23.70 -3.21
N PHE A 330 0.68 23.26 -3.15
CA PHE A 330 1.28 22.74 -1.93
C PHE A 330 2.72 23.22 -1.78
N ALA A 331 3.23 23.14 -0.56
CA ALA A 331 4.58 23.55 -0.23
C ALA A 331 5.05 22.81 1.03
N TYR A 332 6.37 22.65 1.19
CA TYR A 332 6.93 22.34 2.48
C TYR A 332 7.94 23.39 2.93
N ARG A 333 8.11 23.49 4.24
CA ARG A 333 9.14 24.28 4.90
C ARG A 333 9.98 23.36 5.77
N ILE A 334 11.25 23.71 5.94
CA ILE A 334 12.14 23.04 6.89
C ILE A 334 12.53 24.07 7.95
N LEU A 335 12.26 23.71 9.20
CA LEU A 335 12.60 24.51 10.37
C LEU A 335 13.70 23.80 11.16
N GLU A 336 14.66 24.55 11.70
CA GLU A 336 15.58 24.03 12.72
C GLU A 336 14.79 23.55 13.94
N GLY A 337 15.09 22.35 14.44
CA GLY A 337 14.32 21.72 15.52
C GLY A 337 14.35 22.50 16.84
N ALA A 338 15.49 23.10 17.17
CA ALA A 338 15.68 23.83 18.44
C ALA A 338 15.10 25.25 18.42
N THR A 339 15.21 25.96 17.29
CA THR A 339 14.88 27.39 17.19
C THR A 339 13.56 27.63 16.45
N ASN A 340 13.03 26.63 15.75
CA ASN A 340 11.96 26.75 14.75
C ASN A 340 12.25 27.78 13.65
N LYS A 341 13.51 28.17 13.46
CA LYS A 341 13.91 29.08 12.39
C LYS A 341 13.74 28.38 11.04
N GLU A 342 13.04 29.01 10.11
CA GLU A 342 12.94 28.54 8.73
C GLU A 342 14.31 28.60 8.06
N VAL A 343 14.79 27.44 7.62
CA VAL A 343 16.06 27.28 6.88
C VAL A 343 15.83 26.94 5.42
N MET A 344 14.61 26.52 5.06
CA MET A 344 14.27 26.18 3.68
C MET A 344 12.77 26.29 3.42
N ASN A 345 12.44 26.61 2.18
CA ASN A 345 11.09 26.68 1.67
C ASN A 345 11.06 26.14 0.23
N SER A 346 10.13 25.24 -0.08
CA SER A 346 9.99 24.71 -1.44
C SER A 346 9.41 25.73 -2.43
N GLY A 347 8.85 26.84 -1.94
CA GLY A 347 7.93 27.68 -2.71
C GLY A 347 6.59 26.97 -2.94
N ARG A 348 5.64 27.69 -3.54
CA ARG A 348 4.34 27.13 -3.93
C ARG A 348 4.53 26.27 -5.18
N ILE A 349 4.07 25.03 -5.12
CA ILE A 349 4.18 24.05 -6.20
C ILE A 349 2.77 23.71 -6.66
N ASP A 350 2.56 23.70 -7.98
CA ASP A 350 1.32 23.27 -8.60
C ASP A 350 1.15 21.76 -8.48
N ALA A 351 0.01 21.32 -7.94
CA ALA A 351 -0.34 19.91 -7.82
C ALA A 351 -0.88 19.32 -9.13
N GLY A 352 -1.14 20.15 -10.16
CA GLY A 352 -1.61 19.75 -11.49
C GLY A 352 -0.97 18.48 -12.07
N PRO A 353 0.37 18.33 -12.05
CA PRO A 353 1.05 17.14 -12.56
C PRO A 353 0.75 15.82 -11.81
N TYR A 354 0.17 15.89 -10.61
CA TYR A 354 -0.17 14.75 -9.75
C TYR A 354 -1.66 14.39 -9.80
N LEU A 355 -2.49 15.23 -10.43
CA LEU A 355 -3.94 15.03 -10.49
C LEU A 355 -4.30 13.77 -11.27
N GLN A 356 -5.27 13.03 -10.73
CA GLN A 356 -5.96 11.96 -11.43
C GLN A 356 -7.42 12.38 -11.60
N LYS A 357 -7.90 12.40 -12.84
CA LYS A 357 -9.26 12.87 -13.15
C LYS A 357 -10.30 12.08 -12.36
N GLY A 358 -11.17 12.79 -11.63
CA GLY A 358 -12.24 12.19 -10.83
C GLY A 358 -11.77 11.56 -9.52
N ASN A 359 -10.52 11.76 -9.11
CA ASN A 359 -9.99 11.32 -7.83
C ASN A 359 -9.82 12.53 -6.88
N PRO A 360 -10.49 12.55 -5.71
CA PRO A 360 -10.30 13.62 -4.72
C PRO A 360 -8.96 13.52 -3.99
N VAL A 361 -8.18 12.46 -4.20
CA VAL A 361 -6.88 12.24 -3.57
C VAL A 361 -5.77 12.55 -4.56
N ILE A 362 -4.86 13.44 -4.17
CA ILE A 362 -3.70 13.85 -4.95
C ILE A 362 -2.43 13.35 -4.24
N PRO A 363 -1.84 12.23 -4.67
CA PRO A 363 -0.61 11.72 -4.08
C PRO A 363 0.58 12.55 -4.61
N VAL A 364 1.23 13.29 -3.72
CA VAL A 364 2.36 14.17 -4.05
C VAL A 364 3.66 13.61 -3.53
N ALA A 365 4.74 13.83 -4.27
CA ALA A 365 6.08 13.50 -3.83
C ALA A 365 7.06 14.62 -4.16
N LEU A 366 7.94 14.99 -3.22
CA LEU A 366 8.94 16.03 -3.41
C LEU A 366 10.28 15.65 -2.81
N LYS A 367 11.36 15.97 -3.53
CA LYS A 367 12.71 15.84 -3.00
C LYS A 367 12.91 16.76 -1.80
N VAL A 368 13.47 16.21 -0.72
CA VAL A 368 13.92 16.92 0.46
C VAL A 368 15.45 17.02 0.37
N PRO A 369 16.02 18.22 0.12
CA PRO A 369 17.43 18.37 -0.19
C PRO A 369 18.29 18.36 1.09
N VAL A 370 18.37 17.21 1.76
CA VAL A 370 19.15 17.04 3.00
C VAL A 370 20.64 17.36 2.84
N LYS A 371 21.18 17.28 1.61
CA LYS A 371 22.55 17.69 1.28
C LYS A 371 22.85 19.16 1.56
N ASP A 372 21.83 20.02 1.51
CA ASP A 372 21.94 21.47 1.67
C ASP A 372 21.70 21.91 3.13
N LEU A 373 21.34 20.96 4.01
CA LEU A 373 21.17 21.17 5.44
C LEU A 373 22.48 20.88 6.19
N ASN A 374 22.70 21.59 7.29
CA ASN A 374 23.78 21.23 8.21
C ASN A 374 23.37 20.00 9.03
N PRO A 375 24.32 19.25 9.62
CA PRO A 375 23.97 18.21 10.57
C PRO A 375 23.17 18.79 11.75
N GLY A 376 22.07 18.14 12.12
CA GLY A 376 21.14 18.63 13.14
C GLY A 376 19.75 18.02 13.09
N ALA A 377 18.89 18.44 14.01
CA ALA A 377 17.48 18.06 14.06
C ALA A 377 16.61 19.13 13.37
N TYR A 378 15.58 18.68 12.65
CA TYR A 378 14.73 19.52 11.81
C TYR A 378 13.26 19.11 11.92
N LYS A 379 12.38 20.05 11.58
CA LYS A 379 10.95 19.84 11.39
C LYS A 379 10.58 20.15 9.95
N LEU A 380 9.99 19.19 9.26
CA LEU A 380 9.36 19.40 7.96
C LEU A 380 7.89 19.76 8.18
N VAL A 381 7.45 20.89 7.66
CA VAL A 381 6.05 21.34 7.72
C VAL A 381 5.46 21.34 6.31
N LEU A 382 4.47 20.50 6.06
CA LEU A 382 3.73 20.41 4.79
C LEU A 382 2.45 21.23 4.86
N LEU A 383 2.18 21.96 3.78
CA LEU A 383 1.05 22.87 3.60
C LEU A 383 0.38 22.57 2.25
N ALA A 384 -0.94 22.65 2.21
CA ALA A 384 -1.71 22.60 0.98
C ALA A 384 -2.91 23.55 1.05
N GLY A 385 -3.29 24.08 -0.11
CA GLY A 385 -4.46 24.93 -0.29
C GLY A 385 -4.89 24.99 -1.75
N ASP A 386 -6.05 25.57 -2.01
CA ASP A 386 -6.59 25.70 -3.36
C ASP A 386 -6.82 27.17 -3.78
N ALA A 387 -7.16 27.37 -5.05
CA ALA A 387 -7.47 28.69 -5.60
C ALA A 387 -8.81 29.27 -5.07
N ALA A 388 -9.66 28.47 -4.43
CA ALA A 388 -10.89 28.92 -3.78
C ALA A 388 -10.64 29.43 -2.35
N GLY A 389 -9.41 29.31 -1.84
CA GLY A 389 -9.02 29.77 -0.51
C GLY A 389 -9.17 28.72 0.59
N ASN A 390 -9.48 27.47 0.24
CA ASN A 390 -9.48 26.37 1.20
C ASN A 390 -8.03 26.02 1.56
N MET A 391 -7.79 25.70 2.83
CA MET A 391 -6.48 25.33 3.35
C MET A 391 -6.61 24.06 4.19
N ALA A 392 -5.71 23.11 3.98
CA ALA A 392 -5.61 21.93 4.83
C ALA A 392 -4.95 22.29 6.18
N PRO A 393 -5.31 21.59 7.28
CA PRO A 393 -4.49 21.60 8.49
C PRO A 393 -3.05 21.18 8.16
N GLN A 394 -2.07 21.97 8.61
CA GLN A 394 -0.66 21.68 8.35
C GLN A 394 -0.24 20.33 8.94
N ARG A 395 0.74 19.69 8.30
CA ARG A 395 1.36 18.44 8.80
C ARG A 395 2.80 18.67 9.15
N MET A 396 3.25 18.10 10.25
CA MET A 396 4.62 18.23 10.72
C MET A 396 5.24 16.85 10.94
N LEU A 397 6.52 16.73 10.60
CA LEU A 397 7.34 15.56 10.88
C LEU A 397 8.73 16.00 11.34
N GLU A 398 9.27 15.35 12.36
CA GLU A 398 10.64 15.58 12.81
C GLU A 398 11.60 14.62 12.11
N PHE A 399 12.79 15.11 11.72
CA PHE A 399 13.85 14.30 11.12
C PHE A 399 15.22 14.86 11.48
N GLY A 400 16.28 14.08 11.25
CA GLY A 400 17.66 14.47 11.49
C GLY A 400 18.53 14.36 10.26
N VAL A 401 19.56 15.18 10.19
CA VAL A 401 20.64 15.10 9.20
C VAL A 401 21.97 14.87 9.92
N GLN A 402 22.80 13.97 9.40
CA GLN A 402 24.13 13.65 9.94
C GLN A 402 25.22 13.61 8.88
#